data_AF-A0A7S1D2B5-F1
#
_entry.id   AF-A0A7S1D2B5-F1
#
_cell.length_a   1.000
_cell.length_b   1.000
_cell.length_c   1.000
_cell.angle_alpha   90.00
_cell.angle_beta   90.00
_cell.angle_gamma   90.00
#
_symmetry.space_group_name_H-M   'P 1'
#
loop_
_entity.id
_entity.type
_entity.pdbx_description
1 polymer ?
#
loop_
_entity_poly.entity_id
_entity_poly.type
_entity_poly.pdbx_seq_one_letter_code
_entity_poly.pdbx_strand_id
1 'polypeptide(L)'
;FVSAYTGVDFGSSAAESIKLGFVLLSTILPVTMPLILTTVLAVGAQELAKDNAVVQRFSAIPEMANMDILCSDKTGTLTLGKMSVIKEESLTFHDDVTVDEMM
;
A
#
# COMPACT_ATOMS: atom_id res chain seq x y z
N PHE A 1 -15.02 -39.00 7.88
CA PHE A 1 -15.56 -37.63 7.82
C PHE A 1 -16.21 -37.31 6.49
N VAL A 2 -15.51 -37.42 5.34
CA VAL A 2 -16.10 -37.09 4.03
C VAL A 2 -17.15 -38.13 3.58
N SER A 3 -16.83 -39.44 3.64
CA SER A 3 -17.79 -40.53 3.35
C SER A 3 -19.07 -40.45 4.21
N ALA A 4 -18.98 -40.00 5.46
CA ALA A 4 -20.15 -39.83 6.34
C ALA A 4 -21.08 -38.66 5.96
N TYR A 5 -20.58 -37.67 5.22
CA TYR A 5 -21.34 -36.48 4.81
C TYR A 5 -21.84 -36.58 3.36
N THR A 6 -21.10 -37.28 2.50
CA THR A 6 -21.44 -37.46 1.08
C THR A 6 -22.08 -38.82 0.80
N GLY A 7 -21.97 -39.80 1.70
CA GLY A 7 -22.43 -41.18 1.49
C GLY A 7 -21.61 -41.96 0.46
N VAL A 8 -20.42 -41.46 0.08
CA VAL A 8 -19.58 -42.04 -0.99
C VAL A 8 -18.40 -42.78 -0.38
N ASP A 9 -18.31 -44.08 -0.64
CA ASP A 9 -17.22 -44.95 -0.21
C ASP A 9 -16.15 -45.15 -1.29
N PHE A 10 -14.91 -45.41 -0.86
CA PHE A 10 -13.81 -45.69 -1.79
C PHE A 10 -14.06 -47.01 -2.52
N GLY A 11 -14.31 -46.93 -3.84
CA GLY A 11 -14.75 -48.04 -4.68
C GLY A 11 -16.06 -47.79 -5.43
N SER A 12 -16.67 -46.61 -5.22
CA SER A 12 -17.90 -46.15 -5.87
C SER A 12 -17.78 -45.91 -7.39
N SER A 13 -18.94 -45.85 -8.06
CA SER A 13 -19.06 -45.51 -9.49
C SER A 13 -18.31 -44.21 -9.84
N ALA A 14 -17.79 -44.10 -11.06
CA ALA A 14 -17.02 -42.93 -11.52
C ALA A 14 -17.76 -41.59 -11.29
N ALA A 15 -19.09 -41.59 -11.39
CA ALA A 15 -19.90 -40.40 -11.13
C ALA A 15 -19.86 -39.93 -9.67
N GLU A 16 -19.75 -40.84 -8.71
CA GLU A 16 -19.68 -40.51 -7.28
C GLU A 16 -18.28 -40.02 -6.89
N SER A 17 -17.24 -40.60 -7.48
CA SER A 17 -15.86 -40.14 -7.32
C SER A 17 -15.69 -38.68 -7.80
N ILE A 18 -16.36 -38.30 -8.90
CA ILE A 18 -16.36 -36.92 -9.39
C ILE A 18 -17.07 -35.97 -8.42
N LYS A 19 -18.23 -36.38 -7.86
CA LYS A 19 -18.94 -35.58 -6.83
C LYS A 19 -18.09 -35.37 -5.59
N LEU A 20 -17.43 -36.44 -5.12
CA LEU A 20 -16.53 -36.39 -3.98
C LEU A 20 -15.37 -35.41 -4.23
N GLY A 21 -14.76 -35.47 -5.42
CA GLY A 21 -13.70 -34.53 -5.82
C GLY A 21 -14.15 -33.07 -5.80
N PHE A 22 -15.35 -32.77 -6.30
CA PHE A 22 -15.88 -31.41 -6.31
C PHE A 22 -16.10 -30.83 -4.90
N VAL A 23 -16.65 -31.63 -3.98
CA VAL A 23 -16.88 -31.20 -2.59
C VAL A 23 -15.56 -30.94 -1.85
N LEU A 24 -14.55 -31.78 -2.09
CA LEU A 24 -13.23 -31.56 -1.51
C LEU A 24 -12.59 -30.26 -2.04
N LEU A 25 -12.69 -30.02 -3.35
CA LEU A 25 -12.16 -28.80 -3.97
C LEU A 25 -12.86 -27.54 -3.47
N SER A 26 -14.19 -27.55 -3.37
CA SER A 26 -14.95 -26.38 -2.90
C SER A 26 -14.70 -26.04 -1.43
N THR A 27 -14.38 -27.05 -0.60
CA THR A 27 -14.09 -26.86 0.82
C THR A 27 -12.70 -26.25 1.05
N ILE A 28 -11.74 -26.55 0.18
CA ILE A 28 -10.37 -26.02 0.27
C ILE A 28 -10.32 -24.55 -0.19
N LEU A 29 -11.16 -24.17 -1.14
CA LEU A 29 -11.20 -22.80 -1.66
C LEU A 29 -11.89 -21.87 -0.66
N PRO A 30 -11.17 -20.87 -0.12
CA PRO A 30 -11.74 -19.98 0.87
C PRO A 30 -12.55 -18.88 0.15
N VAL A 31 -13.81 -19.20 -0.15
CA VAL A 31 -14.74 -18.31 -0.90
C VAL A 31 -14.91 -16.92 -0.28
N THR A 32 -14.64 -16.78 1.02
CA THR A 32 -14.77 -15.52 1.77
C THR A 32 -13.51 -14.67 1.82
N MET A 33 -12.37 -15.12 1.27
CA MET A 33 -11.13 -14.34 1.28
C MET A 33 -11.28 -12.91 0.74
N PRO A 34 -11.98 -12.67 -0.39
CA PRO A 34 -12.11 -11.31 -0.93
C PRO A 34 -12.83 -10.37 0.05
N LEU A 35 -13.79 -10.89 0.81
CA LEU A 35 -14.53 -10.12 1.81
C LEU A 35 -13.61 -9.74 2.97
N ILE A 36 -12.92 -10.72 3.55
CA ILE A 36 -12.02 -10.50 4.70
C ILE A 36 -10.93 -9.51 4.34
N LEU A 37 -10.30 -9.68 3.18
CA LEU A 37 -9.26 -8.78 2.69
C LEU A 37 -9.78 -7.35 2.57
N THR A 38 -10.97 -7.17 2.00
CA THR A 38 -11.60 -5.85 1.84
C THR A 38 -11.86 -5.20 3.19
N THR A 39 -12.37 -5.94 4.17
CA THR A 39 -12.65 -5.40 5.52
C THR A 39 -11.36 -4.97 6.23
N VAL A 40 -10.31 -5.80 6.18
CA VAL A 40 -9.02 -5.47 6.79
C VAL A 40 -8.39 -4.23 6.14
N LEU A 41 -8.41 -4.15 4.80
CA LEU A 41 -7.90 -2.99 4.07
C LEU A 41 -8.74 -1.74 4.31
N ALA A 42 -10.05 -1.86 4.50
CA ALA A 42 -10.91 -0.73 4.84
C ALA A 42 -10.60 -0.16 6.25
N VAL A 43 -10.38 -1.03 7.23
CA VAL A 43 -9.94 -0.61 8.57
C VAL A 43 -8.55 0.03 8.50
N GLY A 44 -7.61 -0.56 7.75
CA GLY A 44 -6.28 0.02 7.54
C GLY A 44 -6.33 1.38 6.85
N ALA A 45 -7.19 1.55 5.85
CA ALA A 45 -7.41 2.83 5.18
C ALA A 45 -7.99 3.89 6.12
N GLN A 46 -8.91 3.50 7.02
CA GLN A 46 -9.44 4.41 8.03
C GLN A 46 -8.36 4.86 9.02
N GLU A 47 -7.47 3.96 9.43
CA GLU A 47 -6.37 4.31 10.34
C GLU A 47 -5.38 5.29 9.68
N LEU A 48 -4.96 5.00 8.43
CA LEU A 48 -4.09 5.90 7.67
C LEU A 48 -4.72 7.29 7.45
N ALA A 49 -6.04 7.35 7.27
CA ALA A 49 -6.74 8.62 7.12
C ALA A 49 -6.70 9.49 8.39
N LYS A 50 -6.66 8.88 9.60
CA LYS A 50 -6.48 9.62 10.86
C LYS A 50 -5.10 10.28 10.93
N ASP A 51 -4.11 9.70 10.26
CA ASP A 51 -2.75 10.22 10.12
C ASP A 51 -2.57 11.15 8.91
N ASN A 52 -3.67 11.68 8.37
CA ASN A 52 -3.70 12.56 7.18
C ASN A 52 -3.21 11.90 5.87
N ALA A 53 -3.18 10.57 5.79
CA ALA A 53 -2.84 9.81 4.58
C ALA A 53 -4.10 9.20 3.94
N VAL A 54 -4.65 9.86 2.92
CA VAL A 54 -5.88 9.40 2.26
C VAL A 54 -5.60 8.27 1.27
N VAL A 55 -6.13 7.09 1.53
CA VAL A 55 -6.03 5.92 0.63
C VAL A 55 -7.15 5.93 -0.41
N GLN A 56 -6.79 6.09 -1.69
CA GLN A 56 -7.74 6.12 -2.80
C GLN A 56 -8.08 4.73 -3.36
N ARG A 57 -7.18 3.76 -3.18
CA ARG A 57 -7.32 2.38 -3.68
C ARG A 57 -6.80 1.41 -2.61
N PHE A 58 -7.56 0.36 -2.30
CA PHE A 58 -7.13 -0.62 -1.28
C PHE A 58 -5.82 -1.34 -1.63
N SER A 59 -5.48 -1.48 -2.92
CA SER A 59 -4.21 -2.07 -3.34
C SER A 59 -3.00 -1.22 -2.95
N ALA A 60 -3.17 0.09 -2.75
CA ALA A 60 -2.07 0.97 -2.39
C ALA A 60 -1.45 0.64 -1.02
N ILE A 61 -2.22 0.08 -0.09
CA ILE A 61 -1.73 -0.30 1.25
C ILE A 61 -0.66 -1.40 1.16
N PRO A 62 -0.94 -2.59 0.59
CA PRO A 62 0.08 -3.62 0.45
C PRO A 62 1.20 -3.24 -0.52
N GLU A 63 0.91 -2.46 -1.58
CA GLU A 63 1.94 -1.95 -2.49
C GLU A 63 2.96 -1.07 -1.75
N MET A 64 2.50 -0.15 -0.89
CA MET A 64 3.38 0.68 -0.07
C MET A 64 4.12 -0.12 1.00
N ALA A 65 3.47 -1.11 1.62
CA ALA A 65 4.10 -1.97 2.61
C ALA A 65 5.22 -2.85 2.02
N ASN A 66 5.14 -3.15 0.72
CA ASN A 66 6.11 -3.98 0.00
C ASN A 66 6.99 -3.17 -0.96
N MET A 67 7.13 -1.85 -0.74
CA MET A 67 7.90 -0.96 -1.61
C MET A 67 9.40 -1.05 -1.31
N ASP A 68 10.20 -1.36 -2.33
CA ASP A 68 11.68 -1.36 -2.22
C ASP A 68 12.32 -0.01 -2.57
N ILE A 69 11.73 0.75 -3.50
CA ILE A 69 12.27 2.02 -4.00
C ILE A 69 11.20 3.10 -3.92
N LEU A 70 11.51 4.18 -3.20
CA LEU A 70 10.71 5.40 -3.14
C LEU A 70 11.28 6.47 -4.08
N CYS A 71 10.61 6.69 -5.20
CA CYS A 71 10.86 7.85 -6.06
C CYS A 71 10.08 9.04 -5.52
N SER A 72 10.77 10.07 -5.05
CA SER A 72 10.18 11.31 -4.55
C SER A 72 10.48 12.47 -5.48
N ASP A 73 9.50 13.34 -5.72
CA ASP A 73 9.70 14.54 -6.53
C ASP A 73 10.34 15.68 -5.68
N LYS A 74 11.07 16.59 -6.33
CA LYS A 74 11.75 17.69 -5.64
C LYS A 74 10.81 18.84 -5.32
N THR A 75 10.11 19.36 -6.32
CA THR A 75 9.39 20.64 -6.21
C THR A 75 7.98 20.42 -5.70
N GLY A 76 7.64 20.95 -4.52
CA GLY A 76 6.32 20.77 -3.91
C GLY A 76 6.15 19.46 -3.14
N THR A 77 7.15 18.56 -3.14
CA THR A 77 7.20 17.37 -2.28
C THR A 77 8.36 17.47 -1.29
N LEU A 78 9.62 17.39 -1.74
CA LEU A 78 10.79 17.58 -0.85
C LEU A 78 11.01 19.05 -0.47
N THR A 79 10.64 19.96 -1.36
CA THR A 79 10.76 21.41 -1.15
C THR A 79 9.39 22.07 -1.17
N LEU A 80 9.28 23.24 -0.53
CA LEU A 80 8.02 23.99 -0.43
C LEU A 80 7.56 24.63 -1.76
N GLY A 81 8.29 24.43 -2.85
CA GLY A 81 8.03 25.12 -4.13
C GLY A 81 8.15 26.64 -4.04
N LYS A 82 8.81 27.15 -2.99
CA LYS A 82 9.00 28.56 -2.71
C LYS A 82 10.50 28.86 -2.64
N MET A 83 10.90 29.95 -3.27
CA MET A 83 12.26 30.47 -3.15
C MET A 83 12.35 31.26 -1.84
N SER A 84 13.23 30.83 -0.94
CA SER A 84 13.51 31.51 0.32
C SER A 84 14.98 31.89 0.36
N VAL A 85 15.26 33.11 0.81
CA VAL A 85 16.62 33.51 1.18
C VAL A 85 16.95 32.81 2.50
N ILE A 86 17.84 31.83 2.44
CA ILE A 86 18.45 31.26 3.64
C ILE A 86 19.49 32.24 4.16
N LYS A 87 19.59 32.37 5.48
CA LYS A 87 20.52 33.27 6.14
C LYS A 87 21.93 33.01 5.62
N GLU A 88 22.53 33.99 4.96
CA GLU A 88 23.97 33.96 4.67
C GLU A 88 24.69 33.91 6.01
N GLU A 89 25.48 32.86 6.23
CA GLU A 89 26.65 33.00 7.09
C GLU A 89 27.53 34.01 6.35
N SER A 90 27.54 35.23 6.86
CA SER A 90 28.12 36.41 6.21
C SER A 90 29.46 36.05 5.56
N LEU A 91 29.52 36.11 4.23
CA LEU A 91 30.68 36.70 3.59
C LEU A 91 30.71 38.13 4.14
N THR A 92 31.49 38.32 5.20
CA THR A 92 31.83 39.63 5.72
C THR A 92 32.53 40.34 4.57
N PHE A 93 31.76 41.10 3.80
CA PHE A 93 32.32 42.14 2.96
C PHE A 93 33.08 43.03 3.92
N HIS A 94 34.40 43.00 3.81
CA HIS A 94 35.29 43.90 4.54
C HIS A 94 34.75 45.32 4.33
N ASP A 95 34.49 46.02 5.43
CA ASP A 95 33.95 47.38 5.49
C ASP A 95 34.88 48.39 4.79
N ASP A 96 34.93 48.41 3.45
CA ASP A 96 35.67 49.45 2.69
C ASP A 96 35.19 49.64 1.24
N VAL A 97 33.93 49.34 0.90
CA VAL A 97 33.37 49.75 -0.40
C VAL A 97 32.19 50.71 -0.20
N THR A 98 32.51 52.00 -0.30
CA THR A 98 31.53 53.09 -0.36
C THR A 98 30.79 53.07 -1.70
N VAL A 99 29.49 53.36 -1.65
CA VAL A 99 28.53 53.32 -2.77
C VAL A 99 28.91 54.26 -3.94
N ASP A 100 29.87 55.18 -3.75
CA ASP A 100 30.41 56.07 -4.80
C ASP A 100 31.31 55.37 -5.84
N GLU A 101 31.83 54.16 -5.57
CA GLU A 101 32.67 53.42 -6.55
C GLU A 101 31.88 52.44 -7.43
N MET A 102 30.56 52.33 -7.23
CA MET A 102 29.69 51.41 -7.98
C MET A 102 28.75 52.09 -8.98
N MET A 103 28.95 53.39 -9.27
CA MET A 103 28.18 54.12 -10.31
C MET A 103 28.98 54.31 -11.60
#